data_AF-A0A7V5KZK6-F1
#
_entry.id   AF-A0A7V5KZK6-F1
#
_cell.length_a   1.000
_cell.length_b   1.000
_cell.length_c   1.000
_cell.angle_alpha   90.00
_cell.angle_beta   90.00
_cell.angle_gamma   90.00
#
_symmetry.space_group_name_H-M   'P 1'
#
loop_
_entity.id
_entity.type
_entity.pdbx_description
1 polymer ?
#
loop_
_entity_poly.entity_id
_entity_poly.type
_entity_poly.pdbx_seq_one_letter_code
_entity_poly.pdbx_strand_id
1 'polypeptide(L)'
;KPYNPEELKLRVYNHLRIKKFSELLTDIQEEDSCSSSNLCHLKEAIEIAIGSQKKLLEKLGNVAHEKGKETTHNSSKRLGEYAKVMAKLNGLNSKEIDNLYYSMSIYDIGLLRVPSADRANKNTKAFKSYPLLGLDVLAELEETTLIKMAKEVILTHQENWDGSGYPNGLKGESIPLYGQIASIVNYFDELTSSRLYSPDILSSNDALDVIKRESGVKFDADLVRLFTDNFEQFKAIKDKWS
;
A
#
# COMPACT_ATOMS: atom_id res chain seq x y z
N LYS A 1 -26.80 -0.39 -22.41
CA LYS A 1 -26.75 -1.05 -21.08
C LYS A 1 -27.68 -0.29 -20.13
N PRO A 2 -28.51 -0.95 -19.31
CA PRO A 2 -29.29 -0.24 -18.29
C PRO A 2 -28.33 0.44 -17.29
N TYR A 3 -28.58 1.70 -16.94
CA TYR A 3 -27.72 2.42 -15.99
C TYR A 3 -28.08 2.01 -14.56
N ASN A 4 -27.10 1.96 -13.67
CA ASN A 4 -27.33 1.68 -12.24
C ASN A 4 -27.71 2.99 -11.52
N PRO A 5 -28.92 3.11 -10.94
CA PRO A 5 -29.39 4.34 -10.30
C PRO A 5 -28.54 4.80 -9.12
N GLU A 6 -27.97 3.87 -8.36
CA GLU A 6 -27.11 4.20 -7.21
C GLU A 6 -25.73 4.68 -7.67
N GLU A 7 -25.19 4.08 -8.73
CA GLU A 7 -23.97 4.57 -9.36
C GLU A 7 -24.14 5.98 -9.94
N LEU A 8 -25.29 6.24 -10.58
CA LEU A 8 -25.59 7.56 -11.13
C LEU A 8 -25.72 8.61 -10.02
N LYS A 9 -26.41 8.31 -8.92
CA LYS A 9 -26.49 9.22 -7.75
C LYS A 9 -25.11 9.54 -7.19
N LEU A 10 -24.24 8.54 -7.04
CA LEU A 10 -22.88 8.73 -6.54
C LEU A 10 -22.04 9.58 -7.49
N ARG A 11 -22.14 9.34 -8.80
CA ARG A 11 -21.48 10.18 -9.82
C ARG A 11 -21.97 11.62 -9.77
N VAL A 12 -23.29 11.83 -9.72
CA VAL A 12 -23.88 13.18 -9.63
C VAL A 12 -23.43 13.88 -8.35
N TYR A 13 -23.47 13.20 -7.20
CA TYR A 13 -23.01 13.74 -5.93
C TYR A 13 -21.53 14.14 -5.97
N ASN A 14 -20.67 13.30 -6.54
CA ASN A 14 -19.25 13.60 -6.72
C ASN A 14 -19.04 14.78 -7.68
N HIS A 15 -19.73 14.83 -8.82
CA HIS A 15 -19.63 15.95 -9.75
C HIS A 15 -20.12 17.27 -9.13
N LEU A 16 -21.16 17.23 -8.29
CA LEU A 16 -21.61 18.40 -7.54
C LEU A 16 -20.58 18.87 -6.51
N ARG A 17 -19.92 17.94 -5.79
CA ARG A 17 -18.79 18.30 -4.91
C ARG A 17 -17.65 18.91 -5.70
N ILE A 18 -17.22 18.29 -6.79
CA ILE A 18 -16.14 18.80 -7.65
C ILE A 18 -16.48 20.18 -8.19
N LYS A 19 -17.72 20.38 -8.67
CA LYS A 19 -18.19 21.68 -9.15
C LYS A 19 -18.14 22.74 -8.05
N LYS A 20 -18.64 22.42 -6.84
CA LYS A 20 -18.58 23.32 -5.68
C LYS A 20 -17.14 23.67 -5.30
N PHE A 21 -16.23 22.71 -5.36
CA PHE A 21 -14.79 22.94 -5.17
C PHE A 21 -14.21 23.84 -6.27
N SER A 22 -14.59 23.63 -7.53
CA SER A 22 -14.14 24.45 -8.64
C SER A 22 -14.66 25.89 -8.55
N GLU A 23 -15.91 26.09 -8.16
CA GLU A 23 -16.50 27.42 -7.93
C GLU A 23 -15.77 28.15 -6.80
N LEU A 24 -15.50 27.47 -5.68
CA LEU A 24 -14.68 28.01 -4.60
C LEU A 24 -13.27 28.42 -5.05
N LEU A 25 -12.66 27.71 -6.02
CA LEU A 25 -11.36 28.07 -6.57
C LEU A 25 -11.43 29.29 -7.49
N THR A 26 -12.50 29.45 -8.25
CA THR A 26 -12.72 30.61 -9.13
C THR A 26 -12.96 31.88 -8.30
N ASP A 27 -13.78 31.80 -7.25
CA ASP A 27 -14.08 32.92 -6.35
C ASP A 27 -12.80 33.43 -5.65
N ILE A 28 -11.84 32.55 -5.36
CA ILE A 28 -10.54 32.88 -4.76
C ILE A 28 -9.62 33.64 -5.73
N GLN A 29 -9.76 33.43 -7.04
CA GLN A 29 -8.94 34.14 -8.04
C GLN A 29 -9.42 35.59 -8.28
N GLU A 30 -10.66 35.91 -7.90
CA GLU A 30 -11.24 37.25 -8.08
C GLU A 30 -11.09 38.16 -6.84
N GLU A 31 -10.82 37.61 -5.64
CA GLU A 31 -10.64 38.39 -4.41
C GLU A 31 -9.16 38.52 -3.96
N ASP A 32 -8.51 39.61 -4.37
CA ASP A 32 -7.12 39.94 -4.05
C ASP A 32 -6.90 40.51 -2.63
N SER A 33 -7.75 40.16 -1.65
CA SER A 33 -7.61 40.65 -0.28
C SER A 33 -7.85 39.55 0.76
N CYS A 34 -6.75 39.06 1.32
CA CYS A 34 -6.60 38.43 2.62
C CYS A 34 -7.90 38.06 3.36
N SER A 35 -8.28 36.77 3.30
CA SER A 35 -9.13 36.19 4.35
C SER A 35 -8.48 34.88 4.82
N SER A 36 -7.86 34.95 6.00
CA SER A 36 -7.36 33.77 6.74
C SER A 36 -8.44 32.69 6.89
N SER A 37 -9.72 33.07 6.84
CA SER A 37 -10.89 32.19 6.84
C SER A 37 -11.01 31.36 5.55
N ASN A 38 -10.93 31.98 4.37
CA ASN A 38 -11.08 31.26 3.09
C ASN A 38 -9.92 30.29 2.85
N LEU A 39 -8.68 30.69 3.19
CA LEU A 39 -7.53 29.80 3.13
C LEU A 39 -7.64 28.65 4.14
N CYS A 40 -8.22 28.89 5.33
CA CYS A 40 -8.50 27.86 6.31
C CYS A 40 -9.52 26.84 5.79
N HIS A 41 -10.66 27.31 5.27
CA HIS A 41 -11.68 26.45 4.66
C HIS A 41 -11.14 25.66 3.47
N LEU A 42 -10.28 26.26 2.63
CA LEU A 42 -9.65 25.56 1.51
C LEU A 42 -8.70 24.46 2.01
N LYS A 43 -7.87 24.74 3.01
CA LYS A 43 -6.98 23.73 3.62
C LYS A 43 -7.78 22.59 4.21
N GLU A 44 -8.83 22.89 4.98
CA GLU A 44 -9.73 21.88 5.56
C GLU A 44 -10.38 21.03 4.46
N ALA A 45 -10.88 21.67 3.39
CA ALA A 45 -11.52 20.97 2.30
C ALA A 45 -10.55 20.06 1.52
N ILE A 46 -9.29 20.49 1.35
CA ILE A 46 -8.20 19.68 0.79
C ILE A 46 -7.86 18.51 1.73
N GLU A 47 -7.75 18.73 3.03
CA GLU A 47 -7.50 17.69 4.03
C GLU A 47 -8.62 16.64 4.04
N ILE A 48 -9.88 17.07 3.96
CA ILE A 48 -11.04 16.17 3.83
C ILE A 48 -10.95 15.37 2.53
N ALA A 49 -10.58 16.00 1.40
CA ALA A 49 -10.45 15.31 0.12
C ALA A 49 -9.34 14.26 0.15
N ILE A 50 -8.16 14.62 0.66
CA ILE A 50 -7.02 13.71 0.86
C ILE A 50 -7.40 12.57 1.80
N GLY A 51 -8.04 12.88 2.94
CA GLY A 51 -8.51 11.88 3.89
C GLY A 51 -9.54 10.93 3.29
N SER A 52 -10.43 11.43 2.42
CA SER A 52 -11.40 10.61 1.70
C SER A 52 -10.73 9.71 0.66
N GLN A 53 -9.73 10.21 -0.07
CA GLN A 53 -8.96 9.42 -1.04
C GLN A 53 -8.23 8.26 -0.35
N LYS A 54 -7.58 8.54 0.78
CA LYS A 54 -6.90 7.54 1.60
C LYS A 54 -7.83 6.42 2.07
N LYS A 55 -8.99 6.78 2.63
CA LYS A 55 -10.02 5.81 3.04
C LYS A 55 -10.55 4.97 1.87
N LEU A 56 -10.66 5.56 0.67
CA LEU A 56 -11.05 4.83 -0.52
C LEU A 56 -9.99 3.81 -0.94
N LEU A 57 -8.70 4.19 -0.92
CA LEU A 57 -7.59 3.27 -1.20
C LEU A 57 -7.56 2.11 -0.21
N GLU A 58 -7.71 2.37 1.09
CA GLU A 58 -7.83 1.30 2.11
C GLU A 58 -8.97 0.34 1.80
N LYS A 59 -10.13 0.88 1.43
CA LYS A 59 -11.33 0.08 1.15
C LYS A 59 -11.19 -0.76 -0.11
N LEU A 60 -10.61 -0.19 -1.18
CA LEU A 60 -10.26 -0.93 -2.39
C LEU A 60 -9.24 -2.03 -2.12
N GLY A 61 -8.22 -1.70 -1.32
CA GLY A 61 -7.21 -2.64 -0.84
C GLY A 61 -7.80 -3.84 -0.12
N ASN A 62 -8.71 -3.59 0.83
CA ASN A 62 -9.41 -4.66 1.56
C ASN A 62 -10.19 -5.58 0.61
N VAL A 63 -10.92 -5.02 -0.36
CA VAL A 63 -11.65 -5.81 -1.36
C VAL A 63 -10.69 -6.63 -2.23
N ALA A 64 -9.52 -6.07 -2.57
CA ALA A 64 -8.49 -6.75 -3.32
C ALA A 64 -7.90 -7.93 -2.55
N HIS A 65 -7.61 -7.75 -1.25
CA HIS A 65 -7.10 -8.79 -0.37
C HIS A 65 -8.12 -9.91 -0.14
N GLU A 66 -9.38 -9.57 0.14
CA GLU A 66 -10.47 -10.54 0.32
C GLU A 66 -10.66 -11.42 -0.92
N LYS A 67 -10.61 -10.83 -2.12
CA LYS A 67 -10.80 -11.57 -3.36
C LYS A 67 -9.52 -12.25 -3.87
N GLY A 68 -8.36 -11.67 -3.60
CA GLY A 68 -7.08 -12.04 -4.19
C GLY A 68 -6.23 -13.00 -3.35
N LYS A 69 -6.22 -12.80 -2.03
CA LYS A 69 -5.26 -13.39 -1.10
C LYS A 69 -5.90 -14.12 0.08
N GLU A 70 -7.22 -14.35 0.11
CA GLU A 70 -7.95 -15.03 1.20
C GLU A 70 -7.39 -14.74 2.61
N THR A 71 -6.95 -13.49 2.84
CA THR A 71 -6.26 -13.10 4.07
C THR A 71 -7.26 -12.75 5.15
N THR A 72 -6.79 -12.72 6.40
CA THR A 72 -7.59 -12.26 7.54
C THR A 72 -8.06 -10.81 7.39
N HIS A 73 -9.18 -10.51 8.04
CA HIS A 73 -9.69 -9.15 8.20
C HIS A 73 -8.58 -8.25 8.78
N ASN A 74 -8.49 -7.00 8.33
CA ASN A 74 -7.50 -5.98 8.76
C ASN A 74 -6.06 -6.11 8.24
N SER A 75 -5.73 -7.03 7.32
CA SER A 75 -4.36 -7.18 6.81
C SER A 75 -3.75 -5.87 6.26
N SER A 76 -4.54 -5.05 5.55
CA SER A 76 -4.09 -3.73 5.07
C SER A 76 -3.67 -2.78 6.19
N LYS A 77 -4.42 -2.73 7.30
CA LYS A 77 -4.10 -1.87 8.45
C LYS A 77 -2.84 -2.36 9.16
N ARG A 78 -2.74 -3.67 9.36
CA ARG A 78 -1.61 -4.31 10.03
C ARG A 78 -0.32 -4.10 9.24
N LEU A 79 -0.34 -4.34 7.93
CA LEU A 79 0.78 -4.05 7.01
C LEU A 79 1.17 -2.58 7.00
N GLY A 80 0.19 -1.68 6.94
CA GLY A 80 0.44 -0.25 7.03
C GLY A 80 1.16 0.13 8.34
N GLU A 81 0.71 -0.39 9.48
CA GLU A 81 1.35 -0.12 10.78
C GLU A 81 2.78 -0.67 10.85
N TYR A 82 3.05 -1.87 10.30
CA TYR A 82 4.43 -2.37 10.18
C TYR A 82 5.30 -1.43 9.33
N ALA A 83 4.77 -0.99 8.18
CA ALA A 83 5.49 -0.10 7.28
C ALA A 83 5.79 1.26 7.92
N LYS A 84 4.87 1.79 8.74
CA LYS A 84 5.12 3.02 9.52
C LYS A 84 6.29 2.87 10.47
N VAL A 85 6.38 1.75 11.19
CA VAL A 85 7.49 1.47 12.11
C VAL A 85 8.80 1.43 11.34
N MET A 86 8.88 0.65 10.27
CA MET A 86 10.09 0.57 9.44
C MET A 86 10.46 1.92 8.82
N ALA A 87 9.50 2.66 8.29
CA ALA A 87 9.72 3.98 7.72
C ALA A 87 10.32 4.96 8.73
N LYS A 88 9.77 4.98 9.95
CA LYS A 88 10.27 5.83 11.04
C LYS A 88 11.70 5.45 11.43
N LEU A 89 12.00 4.16 11.52
CA LEU A 89 13.35 3.65 11.81
C LEU A 89 14.37 4.02 10.73
N ASN A 90 13.91 4.17 9.48
CA ASN A 90 14.72 4.63 8.34
C ASN A 90 14.74 6.16 8.18
N GLY A 91 14.18 6.93 9.12
CA GLY A 91 14.25 8.40 9.11
C GLY A 91 13.34 9.10 8.11
N LEU A 92 12.32 8.41 7.57
CA LEU A 92 11.34 9.02 6.66
C LEU A 92 10.52 10.09 7.39
N ASN A 93 10.11 11.12 6.65
CA ASN A 93 9.29 12.18 7.22
C ASN A 93 7.82 11.75 7.39
N SER A 94 7.03 12.54 8.13
CA SER A 94 5.63 12.20 8.45
C SER A 94 4.76 11.98 7.22
N LYS A 95 4.98 12.74 6.14
CA LYS A 95 4.23 12.60 4.89
C LYS A 95 4.61 11.32 4.14
N GLU A 96 5.89 10.96 4.13
CA GLU A 96 6.35 9.70 3.54
C GLU A 96 5.84 8.49 4.31
N ILE A 97 5.94 8.51 5.64
CA ILE A 97 5.41 7.49 6.54
C ILE A 97 3.90 7.28 6.27
N ASP A 98 3.15 8.37 6.18
CA ASP A 98 1.72 8.32 5.94
C ASP A 98 1.39 7.83 4.52
N ASN A 99 2.12 8.27 3.50
CA ASN A 99 1.92 7.75 2.14
C ASN A 99 2.27 6.25 2.04
N LEU A 100 3.31 5.79 2.73
CA LEU A 100 3.71 4.39 2.69
C LEU A 100 2.64 3.50 3.35
N TYR A 101 2.09 3.96 4.48
CA TYR A 101 0.96 3.29 5.13
C TYR A 101 -0.19 3.02 4.15
N TYR A 102 -0.62 4.04 3.40
CA TYR A 102 -1.72 3.87 2.45
C TYR A 102 -1.32 3.11 1.19
N SER A 103 -0.06 3.19 0.77
CA SER A 103 0.48 2.39 -0.34
C SER A 103 0.42 0.89 -0.04
N MET A 104 0.68 0.49 1.21
CA MET A 104 0.54 -0.90 1.67
C MET A 104 -0.89 -1.43 1.63
N SER A 105 -1.91 -0.58 1.47
CA SER A 105 -3.28 -1.07 1.29
C SER A 105 -3.51 -1.65 -0.10
N ILE A 106 -2.80 -1.18 -1.12
CA ILE A 106 -3.07 -1.51 -2.52
C ILE A 106 -1.89 -2.19 -3.23
N TYR A 107 -0.83 -2.56 -2.50
CA TYR A 107 0.40 -3.14 -3.06
C TYR A 107 0.16 -4.37 -3.96
N ASP A 108 -0.90 -5.12 -3.68
CA ASP A 108 -1.31 -6.33 -4.41
C ASP A 108 -2.60 -6.17 -5.23
N ILE A 109 -3.04 -4.94 -5.50
CA ILE A 109 -4.28 -4.66 -6.25
C ILE A 109 -4.33 -5.38 -7.61
N GLY A 110 -3.17 -5.63 -8.22
CA GLY A 110 -3.03 -6.36 -9.48
C GLY A 110 -3.47 -7.83 -9.42
N LEU A 111 -3.51 -8.46 -8.24
CA LEU A 111 -4.00 -9.83 -8.08
C LEU A 111 -5.46 -9.98 -8.53
N LEU A 112 -6.25 -8.90 -8.49
CA LEU A 112 -7.62 -8.89 -9.03
C LEU A 112 -7.68 -9.25 -10.52
N ARG A 113 -6.60 -8.99 -11.27
CA ARG A 113 -6.49 -9.29 -12.70
C ARG A 113 -5.85 -10.65 -12.99
N VAL A 114 -5.29 -11.32 -11.99
CA VAL A 114 -4.77 -12.70 -12.13
C VAL A 114 -5.94 -13.69 -12.04
N PRO A 115 -6.09 -14.66 -12.96
CA PRO A 115 -7.10 -15.71 -12.86
C PRO A 115 -6.98 -16.49 -11.54
N SER A 116 -8.12 -16.83 -10.91
CA SER A 116 -8.11 -17.50 -9.59
C SER A 116 -7.33 -18.81 -9.58
N ALA A 117 -7.39 -19.60 -10.66
CA ALA A 117 -6.65 -20.86 -10.80
C ALA A 117 -5.12 -20.68 -10.74
N ASP A 118 -4.62 -19.52 -11.17
CA ASP A 118 -3.18 -19.23 -11.19
C ASP A 118 -2.68 -18.58 -9.90
N ARG A 119 -3.58 -18.10 -9.03
CA ARG A 119 -3.22 -17.43 -7.76
C ARG A 119 -2.58 -18.36 -6.74
N ALA A 120 -2.89 -19.65 -6.80
CA ALA A 120 -2.34 -20.66 -5.90
C ALA A 120 -0.87 -20.99 -6.21
N ASN A 121 -0.40 -20.77 -7.43
CA ASN A 121 0.96 -21.10 -7.84
C ASN A 121 1.78 -19.84 -8.15
N LYS A 122 2.55 -19.39 -7.15
CA LYS A 122 3.43 -18.21 -7.24
C LYS A 122 4.50 -18.28 -8.33
N ASN A 123 4.81 -19.48 -8.82
CA ASN A 123 5.86 -19.67 -9.82
C ASN A 123 5.38 -19.47 -11.27
N THR A 124 4.07 -19.31 -11.49
CA THR A 124 3.53 -19.08 -12.82
C THR A 124 3.87 -17.67 -13.34
N LYS A 125 4.01 -17.55 -14.66
CA LYS A 125 4.16 -16.23 -15.31
C LYS A 125 2.96 -15.32 -15.05
N ALA A 126 1.76 -15.90 -14.97
CA ALA A 126 0.52 -15.18 -14.69
C ALA A 126 0.51 -14.59 -13.27
N PHE A 127 0.99 -15.33 -12.27
CA PHE A 127 1.15 -14.79 -10.92
C PHE A 127 2.21 -13.68 -10.92
N LYS A 128 3.41 -13.96 -11.42
CA LYS A 128 4.53 -12.99 -11.38
C LYS A 128 4.28 -11.68 -12.14
N SER A 129 3.25 -11.60 -12.99
CA SER A 129 2.88 -10.36 -13.69
C SER A 129 1.96 -9.44 -12.90
N TYR A 130 1.42 -9.86 -11.74
CA TYR A 130 0.47 -9.06 -10.98
C TYR A 130 1.00 -7.67 -10.56
N PRO A 131 2.30 -7.46 -10.27
CA PRO A 131 2.81 -6.11 -10.00
C PRO A 131 2.58 -5.17 -11.19
N LEU A 132 2.86 -5.63 -12.41
CA LEU A 132 2.63 -4.87 -13.63
C LEU A 132 1.15 -4.60 -13.86
N LEU A 133 0.30 -5.61 -13.64
CA LEU A 133 -1.16 -5.47 -13.71
C LEU A 133 -1.70 -4.47 -12.66
N GLY A 134 -1.03 -4.33 -11.52
CA GLY A 134 -1.35 -3.34 -10.50
C GLY A 134 -1.04 -1.91 -10.94
N LEU A 135 0.05 -1.70 -11.69
CA LEU A 135 0.35 -0.39 -12.27
C LEU A 135 -0.74 0.06 -13.25
N ASP A 136 -1.27 -0.85 -14.06
CA ASP A 136 -2.38 -0.56 -14.98
C ASP A 136 -3.64 -0.12 -14.25
N VAL A 137 -3.86 -0.55 -13.01
CA VAL A 137 -4.99 -0.09 -12.18
C VAL A 137 -4.82 1.39 -11.77
N LEU A 138 -3.58 1.88 -11.71
CA LEU A 138 -3.25 3.25 -11.30
C LEU A 138 -2.87 4.16 -12.47
N ALA A 139 -2.92 3.68 -13.72
CA ALA A 139 -2.38 4.39 -14.89
C ALA A 139 -3.07 5.73 -15.18
N GLU A 140 -4.36 5.88 -14.85
CA GLU A 140 -5.16 7.08 -15.11
C GLU A 140 -5.34 7.99 -13.89
N LEU A 141 -4.69 7.66 -12.77
CA LEU A 141 -4.74 8.49 -11.57
C LEU A 141 -3.72 9.63 -11.65
N GLU A 142 -4.12 10.80 -11.13
CA GLU A 142 -3.23 11.95 -10.93
C GLU A 142 -1.95 11.58 -10.16
N GLU A 143 -0.82 12.07 -10.66
CA GLU A 143 0.54 11.74 -10.20
C GLU A 143 0.92 12.48 -8.90
N THR A 144 0.14 12.23 -7.85
CA THR A 144 0.41 12.72 -6.50
C THR A 144 1.59 11.97 -5.85
N THR A 145 2.17 12.52 -4.79
CA THR A 145 3.25 11.83 -4.03
C THR A 145 2.82 10.46 -3.49
N LEU A 146 1.54 10.31 -3.13
CA LEU A 146 0.98 9.04 -2.68
C LEU A 146 0.91 8.02 -3.83
N ILE A 147 0.39 8.43 -4.99
CA ILE A 147 0.26 7.53 -6.14
C ILE A 147 1.63 7.10 -6.69
N LYS A 148 2.61 8.02 -6.74
CA LYS A 148 3.99 7.68 -7.11
C LYS A 148 4.61 6.64 -6.19
N MET A 149 4.49 6.84 -4.87
CA MET A 149 4.96 5.89 -3.87
C MET A 149 4.23 4.55 -3.98
N ALA A 150 2.91 4.55 -4.19
CA ALA A 150 2.15 3.32 -4.36
C ALA A 150 2.58 2.53 -5.61
N LYS A 151 2.83 3.21 -6.74
CA LYS A 151 3.36 2.58 -7.95
C LYS A 151 4.74 1.97 -7.70
N GLU A 152 5.61 2.68 -6.99
CA GLU A 152 6.93 2.18 -6.61
C GLU A 152 6.83 0.91 -5.75
N VAL A 153 6.02 0.94 -4.68
CA VAL A 153 5.76 -0.20 -3.81
C VAL A 153 5.20 -1.39 -4.59
N ILE A 154 4.15 -1.17 -5.40
CA ILE A 154 3.53 -2.22 -6.22
C ILE A 154 4.58 -2.89 -7.10
N LEU A 155 5.42 -2.10 -7.79
CA LEU A 155 6.38 -2.62 -8.75
C LEU A 155 7.55 -3.35 -8.08
N THR A 156 7.89 -3.05 -6.83
CA THR A 156 9.20 -3.43 -6.27
C THR A 156 9.13 -4.27 -5.00
N HIS A 157 7.98 -4.43 -4.35
CA HIS A 157 7.87 -5.22 -3.11
C HIS A 157 8.08 -6.74 -3.30
N GLN A 158 8.06 -7.24 -4.54
CA GLN A 158 8.40 -8.65 -4.87
C GLN A 158 9.83 -8.81 -5.40
N GLU A 159 10.60 -7.72 -5.48
CA GLU A 159 12.02 -7.79 -5.76
C GLU A 159 12.75 -8.37 -4.55
N ASN A 160 13.82 -9.13 -4.82
CA ASN A 160 14.69 -9.70 -3.80
C ASN A 160 16.04 -9.01 -3.89
N TRP A 161 16.64 -8.73 -2.73
CA TRP A 161 17.93 -8.03 -2.64
C TRP A 161 19.03 -8.60 -3.55
N ASP A 162 19.08 -9.91 -3.76
CA ASP A 162 20.05 -10.60 -4.62
C ASP A 162 19.78 -10.51 -6.13
N GLY A 163 18.62 -9.98 -6.54
CA GLY A 163 18.16 -9.88 -7.93
C GLY A 163 17.32 -11.06 -8.42
N SER A 164 17.01 -12.05 -7.58
CA SER A 164 16.18 -13.22 -7.94
C SER A 164 14.67 -12.93 -7.96
N GLY A 165 14.28 -11.71 -7.58
CA GLY A 165 12.90 -11.26 -7.51
C GLY A 165 12.27 -10.92 -8.86
N TYR A 166 11.10 -10.30 -8.82
CA TYR A 166 10.31 -9.93 -9.99
C TYR A 166 9.51 -8.64 -9.72
N PRO A 167 9.01 -7.94 -10.75
CA PRO A 167 9.02 -8.28 -12.17
C PRO A 167 10.28 -7.91 -12.95
N ASN A 168 11.13 -7.02 -12.43
CA ASN A 168 12.26 -6.45 -13.15
C ASN A 168 13.61 -7.10 -12.77
N GLY A 169 13.68 -7.83 -11.66
CA GLY A 169 14.92 -8.45 -11.19
C GLY A 169 15.92 -7.40 -10.69
N LEU A 170 15.41 -6.37 -10.01
CA LEU A 170 16.23 -5.32 -9.42
C LEU A 170 17.10 -5.91 -8.30
N LYS A 171 18.32 -5.39 -8.15
CA LYS A 171 19.31 -5.90 -7.20
C LYS A 171 19.84 -4.80 -6.30
N GLY A 172 19.97 -5.12 -5.01
CA GLY A 172 20.53 -4.23 -4.00
C GLY A 172 19.83 -2.88 -3.96
N GLU A 173 20.62 -1.81 -3.94
CA GLU A 173 20.16 -0.42 -3.91
C GLU A 173 19.36 0.02 -5.15
N SER A 174 19.32 -0.78 -6.22
CA SER A 174 18.41 -0.51 -7.35
C SER A 174 16.94 -0.73 -6.96
N ILE A 175 16.67 -1.47 -5.89
CA ILE A 175 15.33 -1.61 -5.32
C ILE A 175 15.06 -0.36 -4.46
N PRO A 176 14.04 0.44 -4.77
CA PRO A 176 13.74 1.61 -3.98
C PRO A 176 13.37 1.25 -2.53
N LEU A 177 13.73 2.12 -1.58
CA LEU A 177 13.55 1.87 -0.14
C LEU A 177 12.10 1.53 0.24
N TYR A 178 11.10 2.19 -0.36
CA TYR A 178 9.69 1.90 -0.08
C TYR A 178 9.31 0.46 -0.46
N GLY A 179 9.86 -0.04 -1.58
CA GLY A 179 9.73 -1.43 -2.01
C GLY A 179 10.40 -2.41 -1.06
N GLN A 180 11.62 -2.10 -0.60
CA GLN A 180 12.34 -2.94 0.34
C GLN A 180 11.62 -3.04 1.70
N ILE A 181 11.11 -1.91 2.22
CA ILE A 181 10.29 -1.88 3.43
C ILE A 181 9.02 -2.71 3.24
N ALA A 182 8.31 -2.53 2.12
CA ALA A 182 7.11 -3.28 1.81
C ALA A 182 7.38 -4.79 1.74
N SER A 183 8.49 -5.20 1.14
CA SER A 183 8.89 -6.61 1.00
C SER A 183 9.05 -7.31 2.35
N ILE A 184 9.83 -6.73 3.28
CA ILE A 184 10.08 -7.37 4.59
C ILE A 184 8.83 -7.43 5.46
N VAL A 185 8.02 -6.35 5.51
CA VAL A 185 6.80 -6.34 6.33
C VAL A 185 5.69 -7.21 5.75
N ASN A 186 5.57 -7.29 4.42
CA ASN A 186 4.66 -8.22 3.76
C ASN A 186 5.05 -9.67 4.04
N TYR A 187 6.35 -9.98 3.96
CA TYR A 187 6.82 -11.33 4.22
C TYR A 187 6.56 -11.77 5.67
N PHE A 188 6.81 -10.89 6.65
CA PHE A 188 6.43 -11.15 8.05
C PHE A 188 4.93 -11.42 8.20
N ASP A 189 4.08 -10.62 7.55
CA ASP A 189 2.64 -10.82 7.62
C ASP A 189 2.18 -12.12 6.94
N GLU A 190 2.75 -12.46 5.78
CA GLU A 190 2.46 -13.70 5.08
C GLU A 190 2.80 -14.92 5.95
N LEU A 191 3.95 -14.92 6.61
CA LEU A 191 4.39 -16.02 7.50
C LEU A 191 3.49 -16.18 8.74
N THR A 192 2.93 -15.08 9.26
CA THR A 192 2.24 -15.06 10.56
C THR A 192 0.70 -14.92 10.47
N SER A 193 0.16 -14.68 9.28
CA SER A 193 -1.27 -14.39 9.10
C SER A 193 -1.92 -15.08 7.90
N SER A 194 -1.17 -15.62 6.94
CA SER A 194 -1.74 -16.17 5.70
C SER A 194 -1.57 -17.69 5.58
N ARG A 195 -2.67 -18.40 5.34
CA ARG A 195 -2.68 -19.83 5.03
C ARG A 195 -2.54 -20.14 3.54
N LEU A 196 -2.53 -19.11 2.69
CA LEU A 196 -2.58 -19.32 1.25
C LEU A 196 -1.35 -20.04 0.68
N TYR A 197 -0.25 -19.97 1.42
CA TYR A 197 1.07 -20.39 0.93
C TYR A 197 1.80 -21.36 1.87
N SER A 198 1.33 -21.48 3.11
CA SER A 198 1.80 -22.48 4.07
C SER A 198 0.59 -23.04 4.82
N PRO A 199 0.46 -24.37 4.95
CA PRO A 199 -0.61 -24.96 5.76
C PRO A 199 -0.52 -24.51 7.23
N ASP A 200 0.70 -24.22 7.68
CA ASP A 200 1.01 -23.80 9.04
C ASP A 200 1.38 -22.31 9.07
N ILE A 201 0.63 -21.56 9.88
CA ILE A 201 0.97 -20.19 10.26
C ILE A 201 2.09 -20.27 11.29
N LEU A 202 3.20 -19.56 11.05
CA LEU A 202 4.33 -19.53 11.98
C LEU A 202 4.03 -18.66 13.19
N SER A 203 4.66 -18.98 14.32
CA SER A 203 4.73 -18.02 15.43
C SER A 203 5.54 -16.80 15.02
N SER A 204 5.31 -15.65 15.66
CA SER A 204 6.07 -14.43 15.37
C SER A 204 7.58 -14.65 15.52
N ASN A 205 8.01 -15.44 16.52
CA ASN A 205 9.43 -15.74 16.75
C ASN A 205 10.01 -16.62 15.63
N ASP A 206 9.28 -17.65 15.19
CA ASP A 206 9.75 -18.49 14.07
C ASP A 206 9.84 -17.68 12.78
N ALA A 207 8.89 -16.77 12.54
CA ALA A 207 8.92 -15.86 11.40
C ALA A 207 10.13 -14.92 11.45
N LEU A 208 10.52 -14.43 12.64
CA LEU A 208 11.74 -13.65 12.81
C LEU A 208 12.99 -14.44 12.41
N ASP A 209 13.08 -15.71 12.82
CA ASP A 209 14.24 -16.57 12.49
C ASP A 209 14.29 -16.92 11.00
N VAL A 210 13.14 -17.00 10.31
CA VAL A 210 13.11 -17.07 8.84
C VAL A 210 13.64 -15.77 8.23
N ILE A 211 13.13 -14.60 8.66
CA ILE A 211 13.55 -13.30 8.12
C ILE A 211 15.06 -13.07 8.30
N LYS A 212 15.64 -13.44 9.44
CA LYS A 212 17.09 -13.33 9.70
C LYS A 212 17.91 -14.15 8.70
N ARG A 213 17.44 -15.33 8.30
CA ARG A 213 18.13 -16.20 7.33
C ARG A 213 18.08 -15.66 5.91
N GLU A 214 17.08 -14.83 5.61
CA GLU A 214 16.89 -14.19 4.30
C GLU A 214 17.68 -12.87 4.14
N SER A 215 18.49 -12.51 5.13
CA SER A 215 19.37 -11.33 5.12
C SER A 215 20.42 -11.42 4.01
N GLY A 216 20.53 -10.37 3.19
CA GLY A 216 21.42 -10.30 2.03
C GLY A 216 20.98 -11.13 0.83
N VAL A 217 19.85 -11.86 0.93
CA VAL A 217 19.26 -12.64 -0.16
C VAL A 217 17.93 -12.02 -0.59
N LYS A 218 16.91 -12.11 0.26
CA LYS A 218 15.61 -11.50 0.00
C LYS A 218 15.59 -10.04 0.42
N PHE A 219 16.23 -9.73 1.54
CA PHE A 219 16.17 -8.41 2.18
C PHE A 219 17.55 -7.80 2.34
N ASP A 220 17.60 -6.46 2.33
CA ASP A 220 18.77 -5.73 2.80
C ASP A 220 19.08 -6.11 4.27
N ALA A 221 20.36 -6.36 4.55
CA ALA A 221 20.85 -6.70 5.87
C ALA A 221 20.58 -5.58 6.89
N ASP A 222 20.63 -4.31 6.48
CA ASP A 222 20.35 -3.17 7.37
C ASP A 222 18.86 -3.13 7.75
N LEU A 223 17.96 -3.45 6.82
CA LEU A 223 16.53 -3.56 7.12
C LEU A 223 16.22 -4.75 8.03
N VAL A 224 16.88 -5.89 7.83
CA VAL A 224 16.74 -7.06 8.72
C VAL A 224 17.22 -6.73 10.13
N ARG A 225 18.34 -5.99 10.26
CA ARG A 225 18.82 -5.50 11.57
C ARG A 225 17.79 -4.60 12.24
N LEU A 226 17.30 -3.56 11.54
CA LEU A 226 16.30 -2.65 12.08
C LEU A 226 15.02 -3.38 12.52
N PHE A 227 14.54 -4.32 11.71
CA PHE A 227 13.38 -5.15 12.03
C PHE A 227 13.63 -6.00 13.28
N THR A 228 14.79 -6.65 13.37
CA THR A 228 15.17 -7.52 14.50
C THR A 228 15.29 -6.74 15.80
N ASP A 229 16.00 -5.61 15.79
CA ASP A 229 16.25 -4.79 16.98
C ASP A 229 14.95 -4.18 17.54
N ASN A 230 13.91 -4.08 16.70
CA ASN A 230 12.61 -3.50 17.05
C ASN A 230 11.47 -4.52 17.01
N PHE A 231 11.79 -5.81 17.01
CA PHE A 231 10.84 -6.88 16.73
C PHE A 231 9.59 -6.87 17.62
N GLU A 232 9.73 -6.50 18.89
CA GLU A 232 8.60 -6.42 19.83
C GLU A 232 7.51 -5.43 19.37
N GLN A 233 7.85 -4.37 18.61
CA GLN A 233 6.84 -3.47 18.04
C GLN A 233 6.00 -4.17 16.96
N PHE A 234 6.63 -4.97 16.11
CA PHE A 234 5.95 -5.74 15.06
C PHE A 234 5.08 -6.83 15.67
N LYS A 235 5.59 -7.53 16.69
CA LYS A 235 4.81 -8.51 17.44
C LYS A 235 3.59 -7.88 18.12
N ALA A 236 3.74 -6.73 18.78
CA ALA A 236 2.61 -6.02 19.39
C ALA A 236 1.55 -5.59 18.36
N ILE A 237 1.97 -5.13 17.18
CA ILE A 237 1.06 -4.81 16.07
C ILE A 237 0.36 -6.08 15.57
N LYS A 238 1.08 -7.20 15.44
CA LYS A 238 0.49 -8.50 15.07
C LYS A 238 -0.60 -8.89 16.04
N ASP A 239 -0.31 -8.88 17.34
CA ASP A 239 -1.24 -9.30 18.39
C ASP A 239 -2.47 -8.40 18.45
N LYS A 240 -2.31 -7.09 18.22
CA LYS A 240 -3.41 -6.12 18.16
C LYS A 240 -4.40 -6.38 17.02
N TRP A 241 -3.92 -6.90 15.90
CA TRP A 241 -4.69 -7.07 14.66
C TRP A 241 -4.79 -8.54 14.22
N SER A 242 -4.58 -9.49 15.14
CA SER A 242 -4.74 -10.93 14.91
C SER A 242 -6.20 -11.36 14.90
#